data_AF-A0A8H8CKQ4-F1
#
_entry.id   AF-A0A8H8CKQ4-F1
#
_cell.length_a   1.000
_cell.length_b   1.000
_cell.length_c   1.000
_cell.angle_alpha   90.00
_cell.angle_beta   90.00
_cell.angle_gamma   90.00
#
_symmetry.space_group_name_H-M   'P 1'
#
loop_
_entity.id
_entity.type
_entity.pdbx_description
1 polymer ?
#
loop_
_entity_poly.entity_id
_entity_poly.type
_entity_poly.pdbx_seq_one_letter_code
_entity_poly.pdbx_strand_id
1 'polypeptide(L)'
;MVLGQYSISAPTLEVPIGRKFTVSWTSGNGVNDPQNLDICLNTDTEFLHLASIARNNAASGSVDVVVDDSILPGTYTLGLRFPGCSFLMAQQFNDFVVTSP
;
A
#
# COMPACT_ATOMS: atom_id res chain seq x y z
N MET A 1 13.72 -18.01 -3.93
CA MET A 1 14.48 -16.80 -3.58
C MET A 1 13.47 -15.72 -3.25
N VAL A 2 13.34 -15.34 -1.99
CA VAL A 2 12.28 -14.43 -1.53
C VAL A 2 12.76 -13.00 -1.75
N LEU A 3 12.16 -12.28 -2.70
CA LEU A 3 12.34 -10.83 -2.91
C LEU A 3 11.56 -10.05 -1.82
N GLY A 4 11.76 -10.39 -0.55
CA GLY A 4 11.02 -9.83 0.58
C GLY A 4 11.79 -8.74 1.29
N GLN A 5 12.07 -7.62 0.61
CA GLN A 5 12.72 -6.48 1.24
C GLN A 5 11.75 -5.55 1.98
N TYR A 6 10.44 -5.67 1.71
CA TYR A 6 9.39 -4.92 2.39
C TYR A 6 8.19 -5.81 2.69
N SER A 7 7.47 -5.50 3.76
CA SER A 7 6.12 -6.01 4.02
C SER A 7 5.18 -4.82 4.24
N ILE A 8 3.91 -5.02 3.90
CA ILE A 8 2.82 -4.08 4.17
C ILE A 8 1.80 -4.79 5.06
N SER A 9 1.10 -4.06 5.93
CA SER A 9 0.02 -4.50 6.81
C SER A 9 -1.14 -3.51 6.89
N ALA A 10 -2.37 -4.02 6.90
CA ALA A 10 -3.58 -3.25 7.22
C ALA A 10 -4.38 -3.99 8.33
N PRO A 11 -5.11 -3.27 9.19
CA PRO A 11 -5.86 -3.87 10.31
C PRO A 11 -7.11 -4.62 9.83
N THR A 12 -7.59 -4.33 8.64
CA THR A 12 -8.75 -4.94 7.99
C THR A 12 -8.45 -5.15 6.51
N LEU A 13 -9.08 -6.15 5.92
CA LEU A 13 -9.09 -6.38 4.47
C LEU A 13 -10.29 -5.73 3.80
N GLU A 14 -11.25 -5.22 4.56
CA GLU A 14 -12.46 -4.60 4.03
C GLU A 14 -12.56 -3.17 4.52
N VAL A 15 -12.66 -2.22 3.58
CA VAL A 15 -12.73 -0.78 3.87
C VAL A 15 -13.80 -0.10 3.00
N PRO A 16 -14.79 0.57 3.61
CA PRO A 16 -15.73 1.41 2.88
C PRO A 16 -15.07 2.67 2.31
N ILE A 17 -15.53 3.11 1.14
CA ILE A 17 -15.14 4.41 0.56
C ILE A 17 -15.36 5.54 1.57
N GLY A 18 -14.42 6.48 1.64
CA GLY A 18 -14.41 7.61 2.57
C GLY A 18 -13.94 7.28 3.99
N ARG A 19 -13.62 6.01 4.28
CA ARG A 19 -13.09 5.62 5.60
C ARG A 19 -11.57 5.66 5.63
N LYS A 20 -11.08 6.16 6.77
CA LYS A 20 -9.65 6.08 7.13
C LYS A 20 -9.32 4.70 7.65
N PHE A 21 -8.16 4.19 7.26
CA PHE A 21 -7.54 3.01 7.85
C PHE A 21 -6.02 3.18 7.89
N THR A 22 -5.39 2.57 8.88
CA THR A 22 -3.93 2.64 9.02
C THR A 22 -3.28 1.57 8.16
N VAL A 23 -2.31 1.96 7.34
CA VAL A 23 -1.42 1.05 6.64
C VAL A 23 -0.05 1.13 7.30
N SER A 24 0.52 -0.02 7.65
CA SER A 24 1.86 -0.13 8.21
C SER A 24 2.77 -0.88 7.26
N TRP A 25 4.07 -0.63 7.36
CA TRP A 25 5.07 -1.34 6.58
C TRP A 25 6.32 -1.60 7.40
N THR A 26 7.01 -2.67 7.05
CA THR A 26 8.36 -2.95 7.55
C THR A 26 9.32 -3.19 6.40
N SER A 27 10.60 -2.94 6.63
CA SER A 27 11.68 -3.34 5.73
C SER A 27 12.47 -4.51 6.30
N GLY A 28 12.94 -5.40 5.43
CA GLY A 28 13.88 -6.45 5.78
C GLY A 28 15.26 -5.92 6.14
N ASN A 29 16.08 -6.78 6.75
CA ASN A 29 17.45 -6.45 7.14
C ASN A 29 18.29 -5.99 5.93
N GLY A 30 19.02 -4.88 6.09
CA GLY A 30 19.94 -4.36 5.06
C GLY A 30 19.36 -3.31 4.11
N VAL A 31 18.07 -2.99 4.24
CA VAL A 31 17.46 -1.84 3.55
C VAL A 31 17.82 -0.57 4.32
N ASN A 32 18.91 0.09 3.91
CA ASN A 32 19.40 1.32 4.52
C ASN A 32 19.15 2.57 3.66
N ASP A 33 18.50 2.42 2.50
CA ASP A 33 18.22 3.54 1.59
C ASP A 33 16.75 3.98 1.73
N PRO A 34 16.48 5.13 2.38
CA PRO A 34 15.13 5.63 2.58
C PRO A 34 14.60 6.26 1.28
N GLN A 35 14.05 5.43 0.41
CA GLN A 35 13.33 5.90 -0.76
C GLN A 35 11.86 6.18 -0.42
N ASN A 36 11.30 7.21 -1.06
CA ASN A 36 9.87 7.50 -1.00
C ASN A 36 9.06 6.30 -1.47
N LEU A 37 7.89 6.09 -0.88
CA LEU A 37 6.97 5.01 -1.26
C LEU A 37 5.60 5.59 -1.61
N ASP A 38 4.90 4.90 -2.49
CA ASP A 38 3.45 5.03 -2.61
C ASP A 38 2.76 3.80 -2.03
N ILE A 39 1.64 4.04 -1.35
CA ILE A 39 0.63 3.02 -1.06
C ILE A 39 -0.38 3.07 -2.20
N CYS A 40 -0.70 1.91 -2.79
CA CYS A 40 -1.62 1.81 -3.90
C CYS A 40 -2.54 0.59 -3.78
N LEU A 41 -3.72 0.69 -4.41
CA LEU A 41 -4.52 -0.47 -4.81
C LEU A 41 -4.16 -0.84 -6.25
N ASN A 42 -4.11 -2.13 -6.56
CA ASN A 42 -3.77 -2.64 -7.89
C ASN A 42 -4.90 -3.54 -8.43
N THR A 43 -5.30 -3.32 -9.68
CA THR A 43 -6.32 -4.08 -10.45
C THR A 43 -5.73 -4.96 -11.55
N ASP A 44 -4.47 -5.39 -11.39
CA ASP A 44 -3.58 -6.03 -12.38
C ASP A 44 -3.17 -5.14 -13.56
N THR A 45 -3.98 -4.14 -13.91
CA THR A 45 -3.77 -3.24 -15.06
C THR A 45 -3.43 -1.81 -14.66
N GLU A 46 -3.77 -1.41 -13.44
CA GLU A 46 -3.62 -0.04 -12.96
C GLU A 46 -3.21 0.01 -11.48
N PHE A 47 -2.44 1.05 -11.13
CA PHE A 47 -2.11 1.40 -9.75
C PHE A 47 -2.91 2.64 -9.32
N LEU A 48 -3.91 2.43 -8.48
CA LEU A 48 -4.72 3.47 -7.87
C LEU A 48 -4.00 3.99 -6.63
N HIS A 49 -3.55 5.25 -6.69
CA HIS A 49 -2.77 5.86 -5.62
C HIS A 49 -3.63 6.17 -4.39
N LEU A 50 -3.16 5.79 -3.19
CA LEU A 50 -3.81 6.14 -1.92
C LEU A 50 -3.02 7.19 -1.11
N ALA A 51 -1.69 7.07 -1.06
CA ALA A 51 -0.84 8.01 -0.33
C ALA A 51 0.62 7.92 -0.77
N SER A 52 1.34 9.05 -0.73
CA SER A 52 2.80 9.10 -0.83
C SER A 52 3.43 9.26 0.54
N ILE A 53 4.46 8.48 0.81
CA ILE A 53 5.24 8.47 2.05
C ILE A 53 6.61 9.06 1.73
N ALA A 54 6.87 10.27 2.24
CA ALA A 54 8.21 10.82 2.32
C ALA A 54 8.93 10.14 3.50
N ARG A 55 9.80 9.17 3.22
CA ARG A 55 10.54 8.48 4.27
C ARG A 55 11.66 9.39 4.78
N ASN A 56 11.40 10.12 5.86
CA ASN A 56 12.42 10.83 6.65
C ASN A 56 13.40 9.84 7.33
N ASN A 57 14.09 9.00 6.56
CA ASN A 57 15.03 7.96 7.03
C ASN A 57 14.41 6.76 7.79
N ALA A 58 13.09 6.55 7.72
CA ALA A 58 12.42 5.45 8.44
C ALA A 58 12.11 4.24 7.53
N ALA A 59 12.84 3.15 7.72
CA ALA A 59 12.69 1.93 6.90
C ALA A 59 11.36 1.18 7.16
N SER A 60 10.76 1.39 8.34
CA SER A 60 9.44 0.90 8.76
C SER A 60 8.58 2.06 9.25
N GLY A 61 7.26 1.95 9.18
CA GLY A 61 6.36 3.00 9.64
C GLY A 61 4.89 2.67 9.47
N SER A 62 4.04 3.64 9.76
CA SER A 62 2.60 3.57 9.52
C SER A 62 2.04 4.94 9.13
N VAL A 63 0.94 4.93 8.39
CA VAL A 63 0.22 6.13 7.95
C VAL A 63 -1.26 5.81 7.81
N ASP A 64 -2.10 6.78 8.15
CA ASP A 64 -3.53 6.69 7.87
C ASP A 64 -3.80 7.10 6.42
N VAL A 65 -4.52 6.24 5.69
CA VAL A 65 -4.93 6.48 4.30
C VAL A 65 -6.45 6.45 4.19
N VAL A 66 -6.98 7.05 3.13
CA VAL A 66 -8.41 7.06 2.80
C VAL A 66 -8.58 6.45 1.41
N VAL A 67 -9.56 5.57 1.26
CA VAL A 67 -10.08 5.21 -0.07
C VAL A 67 -11.05 6.30 -0.49
N ASP A 68 -10.72 7.09 -1.50
CA ASP A 68 -11.62 8.14 -2.00
C ASP A 68 -12.69 7.59 -2.95
N ASP A 69 -13.60 8.46 -3.39
CA ASP A 69 -14.74 8.12 -4.24
C ASP A 69 -14.38 7.91 -5.72
N SER A 70 -13.12 8.10 -6.11
CA SER A 70 -12.64 7.74 -7.46
C SER A 70 -12.40 6.23 -7.60
N ILE A 71 -12.27 5.52 -6.48
CA ILE A 71 -12.03 4.07 -6.42
C ILE A 71 -13.39 3.37 -6.31
N LEU A 72 -13.70 2.54 -7.29
CA LEU A 72 -14.96 1.79 -7.29
C LEU A 72 -14.94 0.64 -6.26
N PRO A 73 -16.09 0.25 -5.69
CA PRO A 73 -16.18 -0.97 -4.89
C PRO A 73 -15.70 -2.20 -5.66
N GLY A 74 -14.93 -3.06 -5.02
CA GLY A 74 -14.32 -4.22 -5.66
C GLY A 74 -13.20 -4.85 -4.84
N THR A 75 -12.56 -5.88 -5.40
CA THR A 75 -11.39 -6.53 -4.80
C THR A 75 -10.12 -6.05 -5.49
N TYR A 76 -9.12 -5.71 -4.70
CA TYR A 76 -7.87 -5.11 -5.12
C TYR A 76 -6.69 -5.82 -4.46
N THR A 77 -5.51 -5.62 -5.05
CA THR A 77 -4.26 -5.90 -4.37
C THR A 77 -3.76 -4.65 -3.66
N LEU A 78 -3.70 -4.67 -2.32
CA LEU A 78 -3.06 -3.60 -1.54
C LEU A 78 -1.54 -3.79 -1.55
N GLY A 79 -0.79 -2.75 -1.92
CA GLY A 79 0.66 -2.85 -2.01
C GLY A 79 1.41 -1.54 -1.86
N LEU A 80 2.74 -1.69 -1.81
CA LEU A 80 3.73 -0.63 -1.82
C LEU A 80 4.50 -0.64 -3.13
N ARG A 81 4.82 0.54 -3.64
CA ARG A 81 5.76 0.70 -4.76
C ARG A 81 6.66 1.91 -4.55
N PHE A 82 7.76 1.99 -5.28
CA PHE A 82 8.44 3.27 -5.45
C PHE A 82 7.64 4.15 -6.41
N PRO A 83 7.59 5.48 -6.19
CA PRO A 83 6.90 6.39 -7.09
C PRO A 83 7.36 6.22 -8.54
N GLY A 84 6.40 6.03 -9.44
CA GLY A 84 6.66 5.85 -10.87
C GLY A 84 7.04 4.42 -11.30
N CYS A 85 7.22 3.47 -10.38
CA CYS A 85 7.44 2.06 -10.74
C CYS A 85 6.14 1.39 -11.22
N SER A 86 6.29 0.47 -12.16
CA SER A 86 5.22 -0.34 -12.76
C SER A 86 4.99 -1.69 -12.05
N PHE A 87 5.54 -1.86 -10.84
CA PHE A 87 5.42 -3.10 -10.07
C PHE A 87 5.36 -2.80 -8.57
N LEU A 88 4.76 -3.72 -7.81
CA LEU A 88 4.72 -3.67 -6.35
C LEU A 88 6.01 -4.25 -5.77
N MET A 89 6.58 -3.54 -4.79
CA MET A 89 7.73 -3.98 -3.98
C MET A 89 7.30 -4.88 -2.82
N ALA A 90 6.09 -4.65 -2.31
CA ALA A 90 5.42 -5.51 -1.35
C ALA A 90 3.93 -5.50 -1.65
N GLN A 91 3.32 -6.67 -1.56
CA GLN A 91 1.88 -6.84 -1.64
C GLN A 91 1.50 -7.80 -0.54
N GLN A 92 0.41 -7.52 0.16
CA GLN A 92 0.01 -8.37 1.27
C GLN A 92 -1.18 -9.24 0.92
N PHE A 93 -2.08 -8.78 0.05
CA PHE A 93 -3.39 -9.40 -0.09
C PHE A 93 -3.92 -9.16 -1.50
N ASN A 94 -4.20 -10.22 -2.24
CA ASN A 94 -4.95 -10.16 -3.50
C ASN A 94 -6.48 -10.07 -3.23
N ASP A 95 -6.86 -9.84 -1.99
CA ASP A 95 -8.21 -9.92 -1.43
C ASP A 95 -8.59 -8.68 -0.61
N PHE A 96 -7.96 -7.52 -0.84
CA PHE A 96 -8.37 -6.27 -0.20
C PHE A 96 -9.67 -5.74 -0.85
N VAL A 97 -10.75 -5.69 -0.08
CA VAL A 97 -12.10 -5.34 -0.54
C VAL A 97 -12.42 -3.88 -0.22
N VAL A 98 -12.71 -3.10 -1.25
CA VAL A 98 -13.33 -1.78 -1.13
C VAL A 98 -14.84 -1.94 -1.23
N THR A 99 -15.57 -1.40 -0.28
CA THR A 99 -17.05 -1.44 -0.25
C THR A 99 -17.65 -0.06 -0.44
N SER A 100 -18.93 -0.02 -0.80
CA SER A 100 -19.71 1.22 -0.85
C SER A 100 -19.70 1.93 0.53
N PRO A 101 -19.90 3.26 0.58
CA PRO A 101 -19.86 4.05 1.82
C PRO A 101 -20.72 3.54 2.98
#